data_AF-A0AA97IHB6-F1
#
_entry.id   AF-A0AA97IHB6-F1
#
_cell.length_a   1.000
_cell.length_b   1.000
_cell.length_c   1.000
_cell.angle_alpha   90.00
_cell.angle_beta   90.00
_cell.angle_gamma   90.00
#
_symmetry.space_group_name_H-M   'P 1'
#
loop_
_entity.id
_entity.type
_entity.pdbx_description
1 polymer ?
#
loop_
_entity_poly.entity_id
_entity_poly.type
_entity_poly.pdbx_seq_one_letter_code
_entity_poly.pdbx_strand_id
1 'polypeptide(L)'
;MNHFLEIGSFLDEYPWKTVDINSGDFVVDINTGRINVEDSSVSRINCSHLIEHLDYSGSRNFFREIYRILNDEGVASIVVPNTDSNSWWKGFFEHYDLRMNAFFFRSISRADSSQLIDKTEMWPDYDGHPFGMLMGYTQESFDFDILAIKSFNTKSYCLLEGEAKRYVDLNLYNTVDSYRVFLKKRVPNCEVHSFDYMNHLVQLPNYEFLRDMDYVFTKVRAFLDFSDLAINQFGTFANHRAYMHHQFFYLYDFLEKFDDIYASLEKEFNKFAEYDKGKNPEKMIMLRSSIDLCRERMTLLLRNIETFKKLPGLQASI
;
A
#
# COMPACT_ATOMS: atom_id res chain seq x y z
N MET A 1 -23.89 -17.83 3.96
CA MET A 1 -23.65 -16.38 4.09
C MET A 1 -22.34 -16.06 3.38
N ASN A 2 -22.22 -14.90 2.74
CA ASN A 2 -20.97 -14.48 2.12
C ASN A 2 -20.07 -13.90 3.21
N HIS A 3 -19.04 -14.65 3.64
CA HIS A 3 -18.08 -14.13 4.59
C HIS A 3 -17.04 -13.29 3.84
N PHE A 4 -16.92 -12.03 4.24
CA PHE A 4 -15.87 -11.13 3.80
C PHE A 4 -14.84 -10.98 4.92
N LEU A 5 -13.56 -11.07 4.55
CA LEU A 5 -12.43 -10.95 5.46
C LEU A 5 -11.47 -9.87 4.93
N GLU A 6 -10.99 -9.02 5.82
CA GLU A 6 -9.89 -8.10 5.55
C GLU A 6 -8.67 -8.50 6.38
N ILE A 7 -7.50 -8.57 5.74
CA ILE A 7 -6.25 -9.03 6.36
C ILE A 7 -5.22 -7.88 6.29
N GLY A 8 -4.62 -7.55 7.43
CA GLY A 8 -3.77 -6.37 7.61
C GLY A 8 -4.56 -5.08 7.84
N SER A 9 -5.77 -5.19 8.39
CA SER A 9 -6.61 -4.02 8.67
C SER A 9 -6.15 -3.34 9.96
N PHE A 10 -5.80 -2.06 9.86
CA PHE A 10 -5.45 -1.27 11.04
C PHE A 10 -6.68 -0.77 11.83
N LEU A 11 -7.90 -0.90 11.28
CA LEU A 11 -9.12 -0.38 11.92
C LEU A 11 -10.00 -1.51 12.44
N ASP A 12 -10.55 -1.30 13.64
CA ASP A 12 -11.32 -2.31 14.38
C ASP A 12 -12.81 -2.37 13.97
N GLU A 13 -13.28 -1.46 13.10
CA GLU A 13 -14.72 -1.31 12.80
C GLU A 13 -15.02 -1.31 11.30
N TYR A 14 -15.29 -2.52 10.79
CA TYR A 14 -15.81 -2.74 9.44
C TYR A 14 -17.06 -3.62 9.49
N PRO A 15 -17.95 -3.56 8.48
CA PRO A 15 -19.08 -4.47 8.38
C PRO A 15 -18.68 -5.91 7.99
N TRP A 16 -17.39 -6.21 7.97
CA TRP A 16 -16.78 -7.50 7.68
C TRP A 16 -15.74 -7.85 8.74
N LYS A 17 -15.27 -9.09 8.72
CA LYS A 17 -14.30 -9.55 9.72
C LYS A 17 -12.89 -9.08 9.40
N THR A 18 -12.12 -8.76 10.43
CA THR A 18 -10.75 -8.24 10.31
C THR A 18 -9.71 -9.19 10.91
N VAL A 19 -8.51 -9.19 10.32
CA VAL A 19 -7.33 -9.91 10.82
C VAL A 19 -6.16 -8.94 10.86
N ASP A 20 -5.54 -8.77 12.03
CA ASP A 20 -4.33 -7.97 12.20
C ASP A 20 -3.45 -8.57 13.32
N ILE A 21 -2.19 -8.14 13.41
CA ILE A 21 -1.27 -8.59 14.46
C ILE A 21 -1.57 -7.92 15.80
N ASN A 22 -2.12 -6.71 15.80
CA ASN A 22 -2.34 -5.92 17.02
C ASN A 22 -3.81 -5.80 17.42
N SER A 23 -4.74 -5.93 16.48
CA SER A 23 -6.16 -5.67 16.72
C SER A 23 -7.09 -6.39 15.71
N GLY A 24 -8.38 -6.06 15.70
CA GLY A 24 -9.39 -6.69 14.84
C GLY A 24 -10.11 -7.91 15.44
N ASP A 25 -11.02 -8.51 14.65
CA ASP A 25 -11.81 -9.69 15.07
C ASP A 25 -10.93 -10.92 15.32
N PHE A 26 -9.83 -11.05 14.58
CA PHE A 26 -8.86 -12.11 14.71
C PHE A 26 -7.46 -11.53 14.87
N VAL A 27 -6.94 -11.56 16.10
CA VAL A 27 -5.57 -11.09 16.38
C VAL A 27 -4.58 -12.22 16.10
N VAL A 28 -3.83 -12.12 15.00
CA VAL A 28 -2.90 -13.17 14.51
C VAL A 28 -1.68 -12.53 13.86
N ASP A 29 -0.48 -12.94 14.29
CA ASP A 29 0.74 -12.70 13.51
C ASP A 29 0.75 -13.58 12.26
N ILE A 30 0.57 -12.98 11.09
CA ILE A 30 0.50 -13.69 9.80
C ILE A 30 1.85 -14.32 9.42
N ASN A 31 2.97 -13.93 10.02
CA ASN A 31 4.24 -14.60 9.75
C ASN A 31 4.25 -16.06 10.22
N THR A 32 3.56 -16.35 11.33
CA THR A 32 3.68 -17.63 12.02
C THR A 32 2.35 -18.29 12.35
N GLY A 33 1.29 -17.50 12.47
CA GLY A 33 0.00 -17.91 12.97
C GLY A 33 -0.95 -18.44 11.90
N ARG A 34 -2.03 -19.06 12.39
CA ARG A 34 -3.17 -19.52 11.58
C ARG A 34 -4.36 -18.64 11.87
N ILE A 35 -5.01 -18.13 10.82
CA ILE A 35 -6.23 -17.34 10.93
C ILE A 35 -7.34 -18.25 11.46
N ASN A 36 -7.98 -17.85 12.57
CA ASN A 36 -9.03 -18.65 13.23
C ASN A 36 -10.38 -18.59 12.50
N VAL A 37 -10.36 -18.97 11.24
CA VAL A 37 -11.48 -19.02 10.31
C VAL A 37 -11.55 -20.43 9.71
N GLU A 38 -12.75 -20.95 9.51
CA GLU A 38 -12.98 -22.28 8.93
C GLU A 38 -12.44 -22.37 7.50
N ASP A 39 -11.96 -23.56 7.11
CA ASP A 39 -11.53 -23.83 5.75
C ASP A 39 -12.68 -23.63 4.74
N SER A 40 -12.38 -23.11 3.55
CA SER A 40 -13.35 -22.88 2.48
C SER A 40 -14.62 -22.13 2.93
N SER A 41 -14.51 -21.18 3.87
CA SER A 41 -15.64 -20.44 4.43
C SER A 41 -15.75 -18.98 3.95
N VAL A 42 -14.67 -18.45 3.36
CA VAL A 42 -14.56 -17.04 2.96
C VAL A 42 -14.81 -16.88 1.46
N SER A 43 -15.74 -16.01 1.07
CA SER A 43 -16.01 -15.72 -0.36
C SER A 43 -15.26 -14.49 -0.87
N ARG A 44 -14.76 -13.65 0.03
CA ARG A 44 -14.03 -12.42 -0.31
C ARG A 44 -12.90 -12.22 0.67
N ILE A 45 -11.70 -11.94 0.15
CA ILE A 45 -10.56 -11.47 0.94
C ILE A 45 -10.10 -10.14 0.36
N ASN A 46 -9.90 -9.13 1.21
CA ASN A 46 -9.16 -7.92 0.87
C ASN A 46 -7.89 -7.88 1.70
N CYS A 47 -6.76 -7.59 1.06
CA CYS A 47 -5.47 -7.43 1.71
C CYS A 47 -4.79 -6.26 1.02
N SER A 48 -4.46 -5.21 1.77
CA SER A 48 -3.86 -4.01 1.22
C SER A 48 -2.65 -3.67 2.05
N HIS A 49 -1.50 -3.51 1.39
CA HIS A 49 -0.28 -3.08 2.04
C HIS A 49 0.17 -3.93 3.25
N LEU A 50 0.05 -5.26 3.14
CA LEU A 50 0.47 -6.20 4.19
C LEU A 50 1.64 -7.07 3.76
N ILE A 51 1.58 -7.65 2.56
CA ILE A 51 2.53 -8.70 2.14
C ILE A 51 3.95 -8.13 2.12
N GLU A 52 4.10 -6.85 1.81
CA GLU A 52 5.38 -6.18 1.82
C GLU A 52 6.01 -6.03 3.23
N HIS A 53 5.22 -6.25 4.28
CA HIS A 53 5.70 -6.27 5.66
C HIS A 53 6.01 -7.68 6.17
N LEU A 54 5.76 -8.71 5.37
CA LEU A 54 6.01 -10.10 5.75
C LEU A 54 7.39 -10.54 5.26
N ASP A 55 8.04 -11.39 6.05
CA ASP A 55 9.23 -12.09 5.56
C ASP A 55 8.85 -13.16 4.51
N TYR A 56 9.83 -13.85 3.94
CA TYR A 56 9.58 -14.91 2.96
C TYR A 56 8.66 -16.02 3.51
N SER A 57 8.87 -16.43 4.76
CA SER A 57 8.08 -17.48 5.41
C SER A 57 6.65 -17.00 5.70
N GLY A 58 6.51 -15.74 6.10
CA GLY A 58 5.22 -15.11 6.34
C GLY A 58 4.43 -14.88 5.08
N SER A 59 5.08 -14.45 3.99
CA SER A 59 4.45 -14.35 2.67
C SER A 59 3.90 -15.71 2.23
N ARG A 60 4.68 -16.78 2.41
CA ARG A 60 4.25 -18.16 2.12
C ARG A 60 3.09 -18.59 3.01
N ASN A 61 3.15 -18.31 4.30
CA ASN A 61 2.06 -18.61 5.23
C ASN A 61 0.78 -17.85 4.87
N PHE A 62 0.89 -16.58 4.49
CA PHE A 62 -0.22 -15.75 4.03
C PHE A 62 -0.93 -16.40 2.82
N PHE A 63 -0.19 -16.76 1.77
CA PHE A 63 -0.80 -17.41 0.60
C PHE A 63 -1.42 -18.77 0.92
N ARG A 64 -0.81 -19.54 1.81
CA ARG A 64 -1.38 -20.80 2.32
C ARG A 64 -2.69 -20.57 3.06
N GLU A 65 -2.74 -19.56 3.93
CA GLU A 65 -3.92 -19.25 4.74
C GLU A 65 -5.07 -18.70 3.88
N ILE A 66 -4.80 -17.79 2.94
CA ILE A 66 -5.86 -17.34 2.04
C ILE A 66 -6.37 -18.49 1.17
N TYR A 67 -5.50 -19.40 0.69
CA TYR A 67 -5.95 -20.58 -0.08
C TYR A 67 -6.85 -21.51 0.75
N ARG A 68 -6.49 -21.71 2.02
CA ARG A 68 -7.23 -22.57 2.96
C ARG A 68 -8.61 -22.02 3.25
N ILE A 69 -8.73 -20.73 3.56
CA ILE A 69 -10.01 -20.13 4.00
C ILE A 69 -10.91 -19.72 2.83
N LEU A 70 -10.34 -19.43 1.66
CA LEU A 70 -11.11 -19.04 0.48
C LEU A 70 -11.89 -20.24 -0.06
N ASN A 71 -13.20 -20.05 -0.22
CA ASN A 71 -14.07 -21.04 -0.85
C ASN A 71 -13.86 -21.10 -2.37
N ASP A 72 -14.43 -22.11 -3.02
CA ASP A 72 -14.15 -22.41 -4.44
C ASP A 72 -14.60 -21.30 -5.42
N GLU A 73 -15.60 -20.50 -5.04
CA GLU A 73 -16.07 -19.32 -5.80
C GLU A 73 -15.53 -17.99 -5.27
N GLY A 74 -14.63 -18.07 -4.29
CA GLY A 74 -14.10 -16.94 -3.57
C GLY A 74 -13.05 -16.20 -4.37
N VAL A 75 -12.92 -14.91 -4.11
CA VAL A 75 -11.89 -14.06 -4.72
C VAL A 75 -11.12 -13.32 -3.65
N ALA A 76 -9.79 -13.40 -3.73
CA ALA A 76 -8.88 -12.58 -2.94
C ALA A 76 -8.40 -11.39 -3.78
N SER A 77 -8.45 -10.19 -3.20
CA SER A 77 -7.91 -8.96 -3.76
C SER A 77 -6.71 -8.53 -2.93
N ILE A 78 -5.53 -8.55 -3.53
CA ILE A 78 -4.27 -8.19 -2.90
C ILE A 78 -3.75 -6.91 -3.52
N VAL A 79 -3.47 -5.89 -2.71
CA VAL A 79 -2.84 -4.62 -3.13
C VAL A 79 -1.46 -4.53 -2.54
N VAL A 80 -0.47 -4.23 -3.39
CA VAL A 80 0.92 -4.01 -2.98
C VAL A 80 1.50 -2.80 -3.69
N PRO A 81 2.45 -2.08 -3.08
CA PRO A 81 3.16 -0.99 -3.71
C PRO A 81 4.02 -1.53 -4.87
N ASN A 82 4.21 -0.72 -5.90
CA ASN A 82 5.21 -0.99 -6.91
C ASN A 82 6.59 -0.64 -6.34
N THR A 83 7.35 -1.66 -5.97
CA THR A 83 8.66 -1.47 -5.32
C THR A 83 9.72 -0.88 -6.25
N ASP A 84 9.51 -0.98 -7.57
CA ASP A 84 10.41 -0.39 -8.56
C ASP A 84 10.28 1.15 -8.61
N SER A 85 9.13 1.71 -8.17
CA SER A 85 8.83 3.13 -8.36
C SER A 85 9.30 4.08 -7.26
N ASN A 86 9.80 3.57 -6.14
CA ASN A 86 10.17 4.38 -4.99
C ASN A 86 11.53 3.95 -4.43
N SER A 87 12.49 4.87 -4.44
CA SER A 87 13.87 4.64 -3.97
C SER A 87 13.98 4.29 -2.49
N TRP A 88 13.03 4.72 -1.65
CA TRP A 88 12.99 4.37 -0.23
C TRP A 88 12.57 2.92 -0.03
N TRP A 89 11.54 2.51 -0.76
CA TRP A 89 11.07 1.12 -0.78
C TRP A 89 12.12 0.20 -1.38
N LYS A 90 12.81 0.64 -2.43
CA LYS A 90 13.90 -0.12 -3.05
C LYS A 90 14.97 -0.53 -2.03
N GLY A 91 15.44 0.37 -1.16
CA GLY A 91 16.41 0.02 -0.13
C GLY A 91 15.88 -0.94 0.95
N PHE A 92 14.62 -0.78 1.36
CA PHE A 92 13.98 -1.69 2.32
C PHE A 92 13.75 -3.08 1.72
N PHE A 93 13.24 -3.15 0.49
CA PHE A 93 12.92 -4.40 -0.20
C PHE A 93 14.13 -5.10 -0.79
N GLU A 94 15.18 -4.39 -1.19
CA GLU A 94 16.46 -4.99 -1.54
C GLU A 94 17.11 -5.66 -0.33
N HIS A 95 16.85 -5.18 0.89
CA HIS A 95 17.32 -5.83 2.12
C HIS A 95 16.63 -7.18 2.36
N TYR A 96 15.38 -7.34 1.91
CA TYR A 96 14.59 -8.58 2.03
C TYR A 96 14.50 -9.39 0.73
N ASP A 97 15.16 -8.93 -0.35
CA ASP A 97 15.10 -9.49 -1.71
C ASP A 97 13.67 -9.69 -2.26
N LEU A 98 12.74 -8.81 -1.87
CA LEU A 98 11.32 -8.87 -2.23
C LEU A 98 10.97 -7.81 -3.29
N ARG A 99 11.00 -8.17 -4.57
CA ARG A 99 10.45 -7.29 -5.63
C ARG A 99 8.98 -7.57 -5.87
N MET A 100 8.09 -6.78 -5.28
CA MET A 100 6.66 -6.88 -5.53
C MET A 100 6.28 -6.01 -6.73
N ASN A 101 6.27 -6.62 -7.91
CA ASN A 101 5.82 -5.98 -9.14
C ASN A 101 4.90 -6.93 -9.93
N ALA A 102 4.44 -6.49 -11.11
CA ALA A 102 3.58 -7.32 -11.95
C ALA A 102 4.21 -8.69 -12.31
N PHE A 103 5.55 -8.79 -12.37
CA PHE A 103 6.26 -10.05 -12.62
C PHE A 103 6.15 -11.02 -11.45
N PHE A 104 6.27 -10.53 -10.20
CA PHE A 104 6.06 -11.35 -9.01
C PHE A 104 4.69 -12.05 -9.05
N PHE A 105 3.62 -11.29 -9.31
CA PHE A 105 2.29 -11.88 -9.38
C PHE A 105 2.12 -12.84 -10.55
N ARG A 106 2.67 -12.52 -11.72
CA ARG A 106 2.63 -13.45 -12.86
C ARG A 106 3.37 -14.76 -12.54
N SER A 107 4.45 -14.71 -11.77
CA SER A 107 5.24 -15.89 -11.39
C SER A 107 4.54 -16.86 -10.44
N ILE A 108 3.58 -16.38 -9.63
CA ILE A 108 2.79 -17.22 -8.72
C ILE A 108 1.55 -17.85 -9.38
N SER A 109 1.32 -17.60 -10.68
CA SER A 109 0.23 -18.20 -11.44
C SER A 109 0.73 -19.14 -12.52
N ARG A 110 0.06 -20.28 -12.65
CA ARG A 110 0.24 -21.18 -13.79
C ARG A 110 -0.67 -20.74 -14.93
N ALA A 111 -0.34 -19.65 -15.60
CA ALA A 111 -1.08 -19.21 -16.77
C ALA A 111 -0.41 -19.71 -18.06
N ASP A 112 -0.93 -20.81 -18.63
CA ASP A 112 -0.84 -21.06 -20.08
C ASP A 112 -1.88 -20.22 -20.86
N SER A 113 -2.74 -19.46 -20.15
CA SER A 113 -3.83 -18.64 -20.72
C SER A 113 -3.53 -17.13 -20.79
N SER A 114 -2.39 -16.64 -20.28
CA SER A 114 -2.01 -15.24 -20.48
C SER A 114 -1.42 -15.07 -21.89
N GLN A 115 -2.26 -14.77 -22.88
CA GLN A 115 -1.87 -14.41 -24.24
C GLN A 115 -1.15 -13.05 -24.34
N LEU A 116 -0.22 -12.73 -23.44
CA LEU A 116 0.61 -11.54 -23.57
C LEU A 116 2.04 -11.87 -23.15
N ILE A 117 2.90 -11.88 -24.17
CA ILE A 117 4.35 -12.12 -24.21
C ILE A 117 4.70 -13.59 -24.45
N ASP A 118 5.29 -13.85 -25.61
CA ASP A 118 5.93 -15.12 -25.97
C ASP A 118 6.96 -15.47 -24.89
N LYS A 119 7.01 -16.72 -24.41
CA LYS A 119 7.99 -17.15 -23.39
C LYS A 119 9.44 -16.88 -23.82
N THR A 120 9.68 -16.66 -25.12
CA THR A 120 10.98 -16.27 -25.71
C THR A 120 11.28 -14.77 -25.67
N GLU A 121 10.29 -13.91 -25.40
CA GLU A 121 10.44 -12.46 -25.17
C GLU A 121 10.70 -12.14 -23.67
N MET A 122 10.87 -13.15 -22.81
CA MET A 122 11.49 -12.97 -21.49
C MET A 122 12.98 -12.67 -21.72
N TRP A 123 13.33 -11.38 -21.78
CA TRP A 123 14.70 -10.93 -22.04
C TRP A 123 15.71 -11.62 -21.09
N PRO A 124 16.76 -12.28 -21.61
CA PRO A 124 17.79 -12.94 -20.81
C PRO A 124 18.78 -11.98 -20.15
N ASP A 125 18.67 -10.67 -20.39
CA ASP A 125 19.66 -9.67 -19.94
C ASP A 125 19.36 -9.06 -18.55
N TYR A 126 18.42 -9.62 -17.79
CA TYR A 126 18.35 -9.32 -16.35
C TYR A 126 19.42 -10.14 -15.63
N ASP A 127 20.59 -9.52 -15.48
CA ASP A 127 21.69 -10.02 -14.65
C ASP A 127 21.19 -10.47 -13.27
N GLY A 128 20.97 -11.78 -13.14
CA GLY A 128 21.43 -12.52 -11.97
C GLY A 128 20.51 -12.69 -10.76
N HIS A 129 19.23 -12.34 -10.79
CA HIS A 129 18.33 -12.63 -9.66
C HIS A 129 17.00 -13.27 -10.12
N PRO A 130 16.89 -14.63 -10.05
CA PRO A 130 15.71 -15.38 -10.48
C PRO A 130 14.58 -15.26 -9.44
N PHE A 131 14.02 -14.06 -9.29
CA PHE A 131 12.92 -13.77 -8.36
C PHE A 131 11.54 -13.67 -9.00
N GLY A 132 11.37 -14.29 -10.17
CA GLY A 132 10.15 -15.07 -10.42
C GLY A 132 10.07 -16.29 -9.47
N MET A 133 10.37 -16.07 -8.18
CA MET A 133 10.85 -17.06 -7.24
C MET A 133 9.72 -18.05 -6.92
N LEU A 134 9.90 -19.28 -7.41
CA LEU A 134 9.82 -20.52 -6.65
C LEU A 134 8.52 -20.91 -5.92
N MET A 135 7.43 -20.15 -5.96
CA MET A 135 6.12 -20.68 -5.56
C MET A 135 5.66 -21.79 -6.53
N GLY A 136 6.08 -21.72 -7.80
CA GLY A 136 5.88 -22.81 -8.75
C GLY A 136 6.77 -24.05 -8.53
N TYR A 137 7.82 -23.97 -7.69
CA TYR A 137 8.83 -25.02 -7.52
C TYR A 137 8.86 -25.68 -6.13
N THR A 138 8.23 -25.10 -5.12
CA THR A 138 8.03 -25.82 -3.86
C THR A 138 6.83 -26.77 -4.00
N GLN A 139 6.95 -28.01 -3.51
CA GLN A 139 5.90 -29.06 -3.54
C GLN A 139 4.57 -28.69 -2.81
N GLU A 140 4.40 -27.45 -2.35
CA GLU A 140 3.17 -27.05 -1.69
C GLU A 140 2.07 -26.71 -2.71
N SER A 141 0.93 -27.35 -2.52
CA SER A 141 -0.12 -27.53 -3.51
C SER A 141 -1.23 -26.50 -3.41
N PHE A 142 -0.90 -25.20 -3.33
CA PHE A 142 -1.90 -24.15 -3.49
C PHE A 142 -1.72 -23.46 -4.84
N ASP A 143 -2.73 -23.59 -5.70
CA ASP A 143 -2.71 -23.09 -7.09
C ASP A 143 -3.79 -22.01 -7.23
N PHE A 144 -3.41 -20.82 -7.66
CA PHE A 144 -4.32 -19.70 -7.88
C PHE A 144 -4.43 -19.38 -9.36
N ASP A 145 -5.66 -19.09 -9.81
CA ASP A 145 -5.91 -18.41 -11.07
C ASP A 145 -5.85 -16.89 -10.84
N ILE A 146 -5.06 -16.19 -11.65
CA ILE A 146 -5.13 -14.72 -11.71
C ILE A 146 -6.31 -14.33 -12.57
N LEU A 147 -7.29 -13.69 -11.95
CA LEU A 147 -8.45 -13.16 -12.65
C LEU A 147 -8.14 -11.83 -13.32
N ALA A 148 -7.39 -10.96 -12.64
CA ALA A 148 -7.02 -9.65 -13.14
C ALA A 148 -5.84 -9.05 -12.39
N ILE A 149 -5.09 -8.18 -13.08
CA ILE A 149 -4.10 -7.28 -12.49
C ILE A 149 -4.51 -5.85 -12.87
N LYS A 150 -4.70 -4.99 -11.88
CA LYS A 150 -4.93 -3.56 -12.07
C LYS A 150 -3.73 -2.78 -11.55
N SER A 151 -3.20 -1.87 -12.35
CA SER A 151 -2.19 -0.89 -11.90
C SER A 151 -2.87 0.41 -11.50
N PHE A 152 -2.40 1.02 -10.42
CA PHE A 152 -2.78 2.38 -10.03
C PHE A 152 -1.59 3.28 -10.30
N ASN A 153 -1.82 4.30 -11.12
CA ASN A 153 -0.77 5.26 -11.45
C ASN A 153 -0.69 6.35 -10.38
N THR A 154 0.50 6.93 -10.25
CA THR A 154 0.74 8.10 -9.39
C THR A 154 -0.17 9.26 -9.80
N LYS A 155 -0.60 10.07 -8.83
CA LYS A 155 -1.45 11.24 -9.11
C LYS A 155 -0.79 12.22 -10.09
N SER A 156 0.52 12.41 -10.01
CA SER A 156 1.29 13.24 -10.95
C SER A 156 1.17 12.73 -12.37
N TYR A 157 1.27 11.42 -12.58
CA TYR A 157 1.07 10.81 -13.90
C TYR A 157 -0.37 10.98 -14.41
N CYS A 158 -1.37 10.81 -13.54
CA CYS A 158 -2.77 10.98 -13.90
C CYS A 158 -3.13 12.40 -14.35
N LEU A 159 -2.33 13.41 -13.98
CA LEU A 159 -2.49 14.81 -14.38
C LEU A 159 -1.80 15.15 -15.71
N LEU A 160 -1.01 14.22 -16.28
CA LEU A 160 -0.35 14.42 -17.56
C LEU A 160 -1.31 14.20 -18.72
N GLU A 161 -1.16 14.99 -19.78
CA GLU A 161 -1.91 14.87 -21.04
C GLU A 161 -0.97 14.98 -22.25
N GLY A 162 -1.44 14.52 -23.40
CA GLY A 162 -0.76 14.67 -24.70
C GLY A 162 0.69 14.14 -24.72
N GLU A 163 1.59 14.94 -25.29
CA GLU A 163 3.00 14.59 -25.46
C GLU A 163 3.74 14.41 -24.13
N ALA A 164 3.33 15.11 -23.06
CA ALA A 164 3.95 14.92 -21.74
C ALA A 164 3.65 13.54 -21.17
N LYS A 165 2.40 13.08 -21.29
CA LYS A 165 2.02 11.72 -20.88
C LYS A 165 2.74 10.66 -21.72
N ARG A 166 2.75 10.85 -23.05
CA ARG A 166 3.45 9.97 -23.99
C ARG A 166 4.95 9.89 -23.70
N TYR A 167 5.58 11.02 -23.40
CA TYR A 167 7.00 11.07 -23.03
C TYR A 167 7.26 10.25 -21.77
N VAL A 168 6.42 10.40 -20.75
CA VAL A 168 6.54 9.67 -19.49
C VAL A 168 6.30 8.17 -19.69
N ASP A 169 5.33 7.77 -20.51
CA ASP A 169 5.10 6.37 -20.89
C ASP A 169 6.31 5.72 -21.58
N LEU A 170 7.03 6.50 -22.39
CA LEU A 170 8.18 6.01 -23.16
C LEU A 170 9.48 6.01 -22.35
N ASN A 171 9.61 6.84 -21.30
CA ASN A 171 10.90 7.13 -20.68
C ASN A 171 10.95 6.89 -19.16
N LEU A 172 9.83 6.70 -18.47
CA LEU A 172 9.82 6.53 -17.02
C LEU A 172 9.07 5.26 -16.60
N TYR A 173 9.79 4.36 -15.93
CA TYR A 173 9.25 3.13 -15.34
C TYR A 173 8.44 3.36 -14.03
N ASN A 174 8.36 4.61 -13.53
CA ASN A 174 7.82 4.96 -12.20
C ASN A 174 6.41 5.57 -12.23
N THR A 175 5.62 5.28 -13.25
CA THR A 175 4.26 5.82 -13.35
C THR A 175 3.27 5.07 -12.48
N VAL A 176 3.53 3.78 -12.22
CA VAL A 176 2.70 2.92 -11.38
C VAL A 176 3.13 3.02 -9.92
N ASP A 177 2.17 3.34 -9.06
CA ASP A 177 2.32 3.45 -7.61
C ASP A 177 2.06 2.11 -6.91
N SER A 178 1.03 1.39 -7.35
CA SER A 178 0.65 0.10 -6.77
C SER A 178 -0.01 -0.82 -7.78
N TYR A 179 -0.02 -2.12 -7.45
CA TYR A 179 -0.75 -3.15 -8.18
C TYR A 179 -1.82 -3.76 -7.28
N ARG A 180 -3.00 -4.02 -7.85
CA ARG A 180 -4.00 -4.90 -7.26
C ARG A 180 -4.15 -6.15 -8.10
N VAL A 181 -4.05 -7.30 -7.45
CA VAL A 181 -4.19 -8.61 -8.08
C VAL A 181 -5.40 -9.32 -7.50
N PHE A 182 -6.20 -9.87 -8.40
CA PHE A 182 -7.37 -10.66 -8.06
C PHE A 182 -7.05 -12.13 -8.28
N LEU A 183 -7.11 -12.92 -7.23
CA LEU A 183 -6.81 -14.35 -7.22
C LEU A 183 -8.08 -15.15 -6.95
N LYS A 184 -8.26 -16.25 -7.68
CA LYS A 184 -9.25 -17.29 -7.39
C LYS A 184 -8.52 -18.59 -7.07
N LYS A 185 -9.02 -19.33 -6.10
CA LYS A 185 -8.55 -20.69 -5.83
C LYS A 185 -8.79 -21.57 -7.05
N ARG A 186 -7.76 -22.19 -7.60
CA ARG A 186 -7.93 -23.14 -8.70
C ARG A 186 -8.48 -24.46 -8.14
N VAL A 187 -9.61 -24.89 -8.72
CA VAL A 187 -10.19 -26.21 -8.47
C VAL A 187 -9.83 -27.11 -9.67
N PRO A 188 -9.15 -28.25 -9.46
CA PRO A 188 -8.81 -29.17 -10.54
C PRO A 188 -10.06 -29.55 -11.35
N ASN A 189 -9.95 -29.52 -12.69
CA ASN A 189 -11.02 -29.87 -13.65
C ASN A 189 -12.23 -28.91 -13.70
N CYS A 190 -12.12 -27.69 -13.16
CA CYS A 190 -13.11 -26.65 -13.39
C CYS A 190 -12.64 -25.76 -14.56
N GLU A 191 -13.41 -25.69 -15.66
CA GLU A 191 -13.13 -24.71 -16.71
C GLU A 191 -13.30 -23.30 -16.15
N VAL A 192 -12.28 -22.46 -16.29
CA VAL A 192 -12.36 -21.05 -15.94
C VAL A 192 -13.25 -20.38 -16.99
N HIS A 193 -14.56 -20.33 -16.72
CA HIS A 193 -15.42 -19.43 -17.46
C HIS A 193 -14.94 -18.01 -17.18
N SER A 194 -14.61 -17.26 -18.23
CA SER A 194 -14.31 -15.82 -18.15
C SER A 194 -15.54 -15.10 -17.62
N PHE A 195 -15.69 -15.11 -16.30
CA PHE A 195 -16.83 -14.54 -15.61
C PHE A 195 -16.79 -13.03 -15.79
N ASP A 196 -17.94 -12.40 -16.02
CA ASP A 196 -18.11 -10.94 -16.07
C ASP A 196 -18.01 -10.30 -14.66
N TYR A 197 -17.08 -10.81 -13.86
CA TYR A 197 -16.85 -10.49 -12.46
C TYR A 197 -16.33 -9.06 -12.26
N MET A 198 -15.59 -8.57 -13.26
CA MET A 198 -14.96 -7.26 -13.22
C MET A 198 -16.01 -6.14 -13.21
N ASN A 199 -17.14 -6.33 -13.91
CA ASN A 199 -18.24 -5.38 -13.91
C ASN A 199 -18.98 -5.35 -12.55
N HIS A 200 -19.04 -6.47 -11.84
CA HIS A 200 -19.65 -6.52 -10.50
C HIS A 200 -18.73 -6.06 -9.36
N LEU A 201 -17.42 -6.25 -9.46
CA LEU A 201 -16.44 -5.75 -8.47
C LEU A 201 -16.29 -4.21 -8.52
N VAL A 202 -16.47 -3.60 -9.69
CA VAL A 202 -16.44 -2.13 -9.86
C VAL A 202 -17.69 -1.46 -9.29
N GLN A 203 -18.77 -2.21 -9.04
CA GLN A 203 -20.03 -1.69 -8.49
C GLN A 203 -20.12 -1.70 -6.96
N LEU A 204 -19.03 -1.87 -6.21
CA LEU A 204 -19.06 -1.57 -4.78
C LEU A 204 -19.20 -0.05 -4.64
N PRO A 205 -20.35 0.49 -4.17
CA PRO A 205 -20.64 1.93 -4.19
C PRO A 205 -19.64 2.76 -3.37
N ASN A 206 -18.84 2.10 -2.53
CA ASN A 206 -17.88 2.71 -1.63
C ASN A 206 -16.41 2.37 -1.97
N TYR A 207 -16.09 1.76 -3.11
CA TYR A 207 -14.71 1.37 -3.39
C TYR A 207 -13.78 2.56 -3.67
N GLU A 208 -14.19 3.47 -4.56
CA GLU A 208 -13.44 4.71 -4.79
C GLU A 208 -13.37 5.55 -3.50
N PHE A 209 -14.45 5.54 -2.73
CA PHE A 209 -14.53 6.13 -1.40
C PHE A 209 -13.48 5.55 -0.43
N LEU A 210 -13.38 4.22 -0.32
CA LEU A 210 -12.39 3.57 0.56
C LEU A 210 -10.96 3.79 0.08
N ARG A 211 -10.71 3.77 -1.25
CA ARG A 211 -9.39 4.05 -1.83
C ARG A 211 -8.95 5.49 -1.55
N ASP A 212 -9.83 6.45 -1.79
CA ASP A 212 -9.50 7.86 -1.59
C ASP A 212 -9.32 8.17 -0.09
N MET A 213 -10.09 7.50 0.77
CA MET A 213 -9.94 7.55 2.23
C MET A 213 -8.61 6.92 2.69
N ASP A 214 -8.27 5.71 2.24
CA ASP A 214 -6.98 5.05 2.53
C ASP A 214 -5.80 5.90 2.07
N TYR A 215 -5.92 6.55 0.92
CA TYR A 215 -4.90 7.46 0.41
C TYR A 215 -4.71 8.67 1.34
N VAL A 216 -5.80 9.31 1.77
CA VAL A 216 -5.73 10.41 2.75
C VAL A 216 -5.12 9.92 4.07
N PHE A 217 -5.54 8.78 4.58
CA PHE A 217 -4.97 8.17 5.80
C PHE A 217 -3.49 7.84 5.64
N THR A 218 -3.07 7.29 4.50
CA THR A 218 -1.67 6.97 4.21
C THR A 218 -0.82 8.25 4.17
N LYS A 219 -1.31 9.32 3.56
CA LYS A 219 -0.63 10.62 3.56
C LYS A 219 -0.53 11.21 4.96
N VAL A 220 -1.62 11.18 5.70
CA VAL A 220 -1.67 11.62 7.10
C VAL A 220 -0.71 10.79 7.95
N ARG A 221 -0.64 9.48 7.76
CA ARG A 221 0.28 8.59 8.49
C ARG A 221 1.74 8.88 8.18
N ALA A 222 2.11 8.86 6.90
CA ALA A 222 3.49 9.17 6.48
C ALA A 222 3.93 10.55 7.01
N PHE A 223 3.00 11.49 7.08
CA PHE A 223 3.20 12.80 7.65
C PHE A 223 3.44 12.77 9.17
N LEU A 224 2.58 12.06 9.91
CA LEU A 224 2.71 11.90 11.36
C LEU A 224 4.02 11.20 11.74
N ASP A 225 4.39 10.16 11.00
CA ASP A 225 5.64 9.40 11.19
C ASP A 225 6.86 10.29 10.92
N PHE A 226 6.85 11.05 9.83
CA PHE A 226 7.90 12.03 9.53
C PHE A 226 8.00 13.10 10.61
N SER A 227 6.86 13.60 11.09
CA SER A 227 6.80 14.62 12.14
C SER A 227 7.37 14.10 13.46
N ASP A 228 7.02 12.88 13.86
CA ASP A 228 7.55 12.24 15.07
C ASP A 228 9.05 11.99 14.95
N LEU A 229 9.49 11.48 13.80
CA LEU A 229 10.92 11.30 13.51
C LEU A 229 11.66 12.63 13.65
N ALA A 230 11.16 13.68 13.00
CA ALA A 230 11.74 15.02 13.07
C ALA A 230 11.79 15.53 14.52
N ILE A 231 10.68 15.51 15.25
CA ILE A 231 10.60 15.98 16.65
C ILE A 231 11.61 15.23 17.53
N ASN A 232 11.67 13.91 17.43
CA ASN A 232 12.60 13.08 18.22
C ASN A 232 14.05 13.36 17.85
N GLN A 233 14.30 13.59 16.56
CA GLN A 233 15.62 13.93 16.04
C GLN A 233 16.08 15.33 16.47
N PHE A 234 15.19 16.33 16.53
CA PHE A 234 15.53 17.66 17.07
C PHE A 234 16.06 17.61 18.50
N GLY A 235 15.49 16.72 19.34
CA GLY A 235 15.95 16.53 20.71
C GLY A 235 17.37 15.96 20.80
N THR A 236 17.77 15.12 19.83
CA THR A 236 19.10 14.49 19.78
C THR A 236 20.13 15.33 19.04
N PHE A 237 19.73 16.08 18.01
CA PHE A 237 20.62 16.87 17.16
C PHE A 237 21.16 18.16 17.76
N ALA A 238 20.62 18.62 18.90
CA ALA A 238 21.19 19.73 19.66
C ALA A 238 22.71 19.54 19.96
N ASN A 239 23.22 18.30 19.88
CA ASN A 239 24.61 17.95 20.14
C ASN A 239 25.49 17.75 18.88
N HIS A 240 24.96 17.75 17.65
CA HIS A 240 25.72 17.45 16.42
C HIS A 240 25.50 18.48 15.29
N ARG A 241 26.34 19.52 15.24
CA ARG A 241 26.19 20.67 14.31
C ARG A 241 26.37 20.35 12.82
N ALA A 242 27.20 19.37 12.44
CA ALA A 242 27.57 19.15 11.04
C ALA A 242 26.52 18.35 10.23
N TYR A 243 25.77 17.45 10.89
CA TYR A 243 24.73 16.64 10.24
C TYR A 243 23.42 17.41 9.99
N MET A 244 23.29 18.56 10.66
CA MET A 244 22.07 19.36 10.68
C MET A 244 21.76 20.01 9.35
N HIS A 245 22.77 20.54 8.65
CA HIS A 245 22.56 21.40 7.48
C HIS A 245 21.70 20.76 6.40
N HIS A 246 22.05 19.54 5.97
CA HIS A 246 21.36 18.90 4.84
C HIS A 246 19.94 18.42 5.19
N GLN A 247 19.70 17.99 6.43
CA GLN A 247 18.37 17.56 6.86
C GLN A 247 17.46 18.76 7.18
N PHE A 248 18.03 19.87 7.68
CA PHE A 248 17.29 21.10 7.92
C PHE A 248 16.74 21.69 6.63
N PHE A 249 17.49 21.63 5.52
CA PHE A 249 17.02 22.11 4.22
C PHE A 249 15.76 21.38 3.75
N TYR A 250 15.75 20.04 3.78
CA TYR A 250 14.57 19.26 3.38
C TYR A 250 13.37 19.52 4.29
N LEU A 251 13.62 19.66 5.58
CA LEU A 251 12.57 19.97 6.54
C LEU A 251 12.00 21.37 6.29
N TYR A 252 12.86 22.35 6.01
CA TYR A 252 12.47 23.72 5.75
C TYR A 252 11.66 23.84 4.45
N ASP A 253 12.12 23.24 3.35
CA ASP A 253 11.39 23.16 2.08
C ASP A 253 10.01 22.51 2.24
N PHE A 254 9.92 21.49 3.10
CA PHE A 254 8.68 20.82 3.43
C PHE A 254 7.74 21.73 4.24
N LEU A 255 8.29 22.48 5.19
CA LEU A 255 7.54 23.40 6.04
C LEU A 255 7.00 24.60 5.29
N GLU A 256 7.76 25.13 4.32
CA GLU A 256 7.26 26.21 3.45
C GLU A 256 6.03 25.79 2.63
N LYS A 257 5.93 24.49 2.32
CA LYS A 257 4.79 23.91 1.59
C LYS A 257 3.72 23.36 2.54
N PHE A 258 3.89 23.46 3.85
CA PHE A 258 2.99 22.81 4.79
C PHE A 258 1.57 23.37 4.72
N ASP A 259 1.42 24.70 4.68
CA ASP A 259 0.10 25.32 4.60
C ASP A 259 -0.64 24.89 3.32
N ASP A 260 0.07 24.73 2.20
CA ASP A 260 -0.49 24.21 0.95
C ASP A 260 -0.90 22.73 1.06
N ILE A 261 -0.07 21.91 1.71
CA ILE A 261 -0.38 20.48 1.96
C ILE A 261 -1.61 20.37 2.87
N TYR A 262 -1.66 21.13 3.96
CA TYR A 262 -2.77 21.14 4.89
C TYR A 262 -4.05 21.65 4.22
N ALA A 263 -3.98 22.74 3.46
CA ALA A 263 -5.10 23.23 2.67
C ALA A 263 -5.60 22.19 1.65
N SER A 264 -4.68 21.43 1.04
CA SER A 264 -5.05 20.31 0.18
C SER A 264 -5.75 19.19 0.95
N LEU A 265 -5.29 18.84 2.16
CA LEU A 265 -5.92 17.83 3.00
C LEU A 265 -7.32 18.26 3.45
N GLU A 266 -7.49 19.51 3.88
CA GLU A 266 -8.81 20.09 4.23
C GLU A 266 -9.75 20.10 3.01
N LYS A 267 -9.24 20.42 1.82
CA LYS A 267 -10.05 20.37 0.60
C LYS A 267 -10.55 18.95 0.29
N GLU A 268 -9.68 17.95 0.39
CA GLU A 268 -10.08 16.55 0.18
C GLU A 268 -11.02 16.05 1.29
N PHE A 269 -10.78 16.42 2.55
CA PHE A 269 -11.69 16.13 3.67
C PHE A 269 -13.10 16.70 3.43
N ASN A 270 -13.20 17.95 2.98
CA ASN A 270 -14.49 18.59 2.75
C ASN A 270 -15.27 17.94 1.60
N LYS A 271 -14.58 17.58 0.50
CA LYS A 271 -15.20 16.79 -0.58
C LYS A 271 -15.71 15.44 -0.05
N PHE A 272 -14.92 14.80 0.80
CA PHE A 272 -15.27 13.52 1.41
C PHE A 272 -16.49 13.64 2.34
N ALA A 273 -16.53 14.67 3.18
CA ALA A 273 -17.67 14.97 4.05
C ALA A 273 -18.97 15.19 3.26
N GLU A 274 -18.88 15.92 2.14
CA GLU A 274 -20.01 16.17 1.25
C GLU A 274 -20.52 14.88 0.59
N TYR A 275 -19.61 14.01 0.16
CA TYR A 275 -19.95 12.72 -0.45
C TYR A 275 -20.60 11.75 0.56
N ASP A 276 -20.04 11.66 1.78
CA ASP A 276 -20.53 10.76 2.81
C ASP A 276 -21.97 11.12 3.24
N LYS A 277 -22.35 12.41 3.17
CA LYS A 277 -23.65 12.93 3.62
C LYS A 277 -24.02 12.48 5.04
N GLY A 278 -23.03 12.27 5.90
CA GLY A 278 -23.20 11.81 7.28
C GLY A 278 -23.58 10.33 7.41
N LYS A 279 -23.34 9.50 6.39
CA LYS A 279 -23.56 8.05 6.47
C LYS A 279 -22.57 7.35 7.42
N ASN A 280 -21.38 7.91 7.62
CA ASN A 280 -20.33 7.33 8.45
C ASN A 280 -19.72 8.39 9.40
N PRO A 281 -20.49 8.92 10.37
CA PRO A 281 -20.06 10.04 11.22
C PRO A 281 -18.81 9.72 12.06
N GLU A 282 -18.66 8.48 12.54
CA GLU A 282 -17.50 8.06 13.33
C GLU A 282 -16.20 8.11 12.53
N LYS A 283 -16.23 7.65 11.27
CA LYS A 283 -15.07 7.74 10.36
C LYS A 283 -14.72 9.18 10.03
N MET A 284 -15.72 10.04 9.85
CA MET A 284 -15.50 11.48 9.66
C MET A 284 -14.82 12.13 10.87
N ILE A 285 -15.24 11.76 12.09
CA ILE A 285 -14.63 12.26 13.34
C ILE A 285 -13.19 11.79 13.45
N MET A 286 -12.91 10.50 13.17
CA MET A 286 -11.56 9.95 13.22
C MET A 286 -10.63 10.63 12.20
N LEU A 287 -11.09 10.79 10.95
CA LEU A 287 -10.32 11.45 9.91
C LEU A 287 -10.04 12.92 10.25
N ARG A 288 -11.06 13.64 10.77
CA ARG A 288 -10.90 15.02 11.23
C ARG A 288 -9.87 15.13 12.34
N SER A 289 -9.98 14.27 13.36
CA SER A 289 -9.05 14.23 14.49
C SER A 289 -7.61 13.99 14.03
N SER A 290 -7.42 13.15 13.01
CA SER A 290 -6.10 12.86 12.44
C SER A 290 -5.52 14.06 11.68
N ILE A 291 -6.35 14.78 10.92
CA ILE A 291 -5.94 16.01 10.22
C ILE A 291 -5.59 17.12 11.23
N ASP A 292 -6.41 17.29 12.27
CA ASP A 292 -6.16 18.28 13.32
C ASP A 292 -4.86 17.96 14.09
N LEU A 293 -4.59 16.67 14.36
CA LEU A 293 -3.33 16.21 14.97
C LEU A 293 -2.10 16.54 14.09
N CYS A 294 -2.19 16.35 12.76
CA CYS A 294 -1.14 16.77 11.84
C CYS A 294 -0.85 18.28 11.97
N ARG A 295 -1.90 19.10 12.07
CA ARG A 295 -1.76 20.56 12.23
C ARG A 295 -1.06 20.92 13.54
N GLU A 296 -1.44 20.28 14.63
CA GLU A 296 -0.86 20.52 15.95
C GLU A 296 0.64 20.20 15.95
N ARG A 297 1.01 19.01 15.48
CA ARG A 297 2.42 18.57 15.42
C ARG A 297 3.29 19.49 14.57
N MET A 298 2.74 20.04 13.50
CA MET A 298 3.48 20.98 12.65
C MET A 298 3.63 22.35 13.24
N THR A 299 2.58 22.82 13.92
CA THR A 299 2.68 24.04 14.70
C THR A 299 3.78 23.90 15.76
N LEU A 300 3.89 22.74 16.40
CA LEU A 300 4.98 22.43 17.34
C LEU A 300 6.36 22.41 16.65
N LEU A 301 6.47 21.74 15.50
CA LEU A 301 7.70 21.66 14.71
C LEU A 301 8.19 23.05 14.26
N LEU A 302 7.28 23.89 13.74
CA LEU A 302 7.56 25.28 13.37
C LEU A 302 8.06 26.10 14.56
N ARG A 303 7.42 25.96 15.73
CA ARG A 303 7.87 26.62 16.98
C ARG A 303 9.27 26.17 17.39
N ASN A 304 9.55 24.88 17.28
CA ASN A 304 10.89 24.33 17.59
C ASN A 304 11.95 24.91 16.65
N ILE A 305 11.64 25.03 15.37
CA ILE A 305 12.55 25.62 14.37
C ILE A 305 12.77 27.11 14.60
N GLU A 306 11.71 27.88 14.88
CA GLU A 306 11.85 29.30 15.21
C GLU A 306 12.65 29.52 16.51
N THR A 307 12.56 28.60 17.46
CA THR A 307 13.41 28.59 18.65
C THR A 307 14.87 28.27 18.28
N PHE A 308 15.07 27.31 17.38
CA PHE A 308 16.38 26.89 16.91
C PHE A 308 17.11 28.01 16.13
N LYS A 309 16.39 28.76 15.27
CA LYS A 309 16.90 29.93 14.54
C LYS A 309 17.45 31.04 15.45
N LYS A 310 17.01 31.10 16.72
CA LYS A 310 17.45 32.09 17.71
C LYS A 310 18.72 31.67 18.45
N LEU A 311 19.21 30.45 18.25
CA LEU A 311 20.44 29.98 18.92
C LEU A 311 21.69 30.68 18.34
N PRO A 312 22.58 31.23 19.20
CA PRO A 312 23.80 31.89 18.74
C PRO A 312 24.70 30.94 17.93
N GLY A 313 25.13 31.38 16.74
CA GLY A 313 26.07 30.65 15.88
C GLY A 313 25.43 29.89 14.71
N LEU A 314 24.09 29.85 14.60
CA LEU A 314 23.41 29.25 13.44
C LEU A 314 23.07 30.26 12.33
N GLN A 315 22.79 31.52 12.72
CA GLN A 315 22.49 32.64 11.81
C GLN A 315 23.61 32.98 10.81
N ALA A 316 24.83 32.48 11.04
CA ALA A 316 25.95 32.68 10.13
C ALA A 316 26.09 31.56 9.08
N SER A 317 25.22 30.53 9.15
CA SER A 317 25.33 29.32 8.32
C SER A 317 24.09 29.01 7.49
N ILE A 318 22.89 29.44 7.93
CA ILE A 318 21.69 29.58 7.09
C ILE A 318 21.83 30.89 6.34
#